data_AF-A0A385TYI6-F1
#
_entry.id   AF-A0A385TYI6-F1
#
_cell.length_a   1.000
_cell.length_b   1.000
_cell.length_c   1.000
_cell.angle_alpha   90.00
_cell.angle_beta   90.00
_cell.angle_gamma   90.00
#
_symmetry.space_group_name_H-M   'P 1'
#
loop_
_entity.id
_entity.type
_entity.pdbx_description
1 polymer ?
#
loop_
_entity_poly.entity_id
_entity_poly.type
_entity_poly.pdbx_seq_one_letter_code
_entity_poly.pdbx_strand_id
1 'polypeptide(L)'
;MGTIFTERPKQNMNPELIKQMESIVKSLIVNKKFQSDFYLHDLKIIQSSNGGVFAWYVYDCGTHLIPLNNLDEVITFQRDWLQSMNNLRDKHWIDRLYVCDTTQGELKIVKGFYKGNLVEQLKSVI
;
A
#
# COMPACT_ATOMS: atom_id res chain seq x y z
N MET A 1 -29.17 29.48 -14.85
CA MET A 1 -27.89 29.71 -14.17
C MET A 1 -27.30 28.35 -13.84
N GLY A 2 -26.22 27.99 -14.53
CA GLY A 2 -25.63 26.65 -14.47
C GLY A 2 -24.74 26.45 -13.25
N THR A 3 -24.89 25.32 -12.57
CA THR A 3 -23.91 24.78 -11.62
C THR A 3 -22.93 23.92 -12.40
N ILE A 4 -21.83 24.54 -12.84
CA ILE A 4 -20.69 23.87 -13.50
C ILE A 4 -19.77 23.35 -12.40
N PHE A 5 -20.19 22.30 -11.71
CA PHE A 5 -19.25 21.46 -10.97
C PHE A 5 -18.85 20.33 -11.91
N THR A 6 -17.85 20.58 -12.76
CA THR A 6 -17.11 19.50 -13.41
C THR A 6 -16.40 18.74 -12.31
N GLU A 7 -17.01 17.64 -11.83
CA GLU A 7 -16.28 16.60 -11.12
C GLU A 7 -15.04 16.28 -11.94
N ARG A 8 -13.85 16.47 -11.36
CA ARG A 8 -12.60 16.09 -12.03
C ARG A 8 -12.76 14.62 -12.42
N PRO A 9 -12.44 14.23 -13.67
CA PRO A 9 -12.53 12.83 -14.05
C PRO A 9 -11.70 12.06 -13.02
N LYS A 10 -12.35 11.16 -12.26
CA LYS A 10 -11.66 10.20 -11.41
C LYS A 10 -10.61 9.57 -12.30
N GLN A 11 -9.33 9.82 -12.01
CA GLN A 11 -8.28 9.12 -12.70
C GLN A 11 -8.47 7.66 -12.36
N ASN A 12 -9.03 6.92 -13.32
CA ASN A 12 -9.14 5.48 -13.20
C ASN A 12 -7.72 4.96 -13.10
N MET A 13 -7.38 4.47 -11.90
CA MET A 13 -6.11 3.85 -11.60
C MET A 13 -5.76 2.84 -12.69
N ASN A 14 -4.48 2.79 -13.10
CA ASN A 14 -4.04 1.94 -14.21
C ASN A 14 -4.53 0.49 -13.99
N PRO A 15 -5.34 -0.09 -14.90
CA PRO A 15 -5.88 -1.44 -14.76
C PRO A 15 -4.79 -2.50 -14.61
N GLU A 16 -3.60 -2.28 -15.16
CA GLU A 16 -2.46 -3.19 -15.03
C GLU A 16 -1.88 -3.18 -13.61
N LEU A 17 -1.79 -2.00 -12.99
CA LEU A 17 -1.36 -1.86 -11.60
C LEU A 17 -2.32 -2.57 -10.65
N ILE A 18 -3.64 -2.42 -10.88
CA ILE A 18 -4.66 -3.13 -10.10
C ILE A 18 -4.47 -4.64 -10.23
N LYS A 19 -4.29 -5.17 -11.44
CA LYS A 19 -4.06 -6.60 -11.66
C LYS A 19 -2.79 -7.12 -10.96
N GLN A 20 -1.72 -6.33 -10.95
CA GLN A 20 -0.49 -6.68 -10.23
C GLN A 20 -0.74 -6.76 -8.72
N MET A 21 -1.41 -5.76 -8.15
CA MET A 21 -1.76 -5.74 -6.73
C MET A 21 -2.69 -6.91 -6.37
N GLU A 22 -3.71 -7.18 -7.17
CA GLU A 22 -4.60 -8.35 -6.99
C GLU A 22 -3.83 -9.68 -7.01
N SER A 23 -2.86 -9.82 -7.92
CA SER A 23 -2.02 -11.02 -8.02
C SER A 23 -1.18 -11.22 -6.75
N ILE A 24 -0.60 -10.13 -6.22
CA ILE A 24 0.18 -10.14 -4.97
C ILE A 24 -0.70 -10.53 -3.79
N VAL A 25 -1.89 -9.93 -3.65
CA VAL A 25 -2.87 -10.26 -2.60
C VAL A 25 -3.25 -11.73 -2.65
N LYS A 26 -3.61 -12.24 -3.82
CA LYS A 26 -3.97 -13.66 -3.99
C LYS A 26 -2.81 -14.61 -3.70
N SER A 27 -1.57 -14.15 -3.83
CA SER A 27 -0.37 -14.95 -3.59
C SER A 27 0.10 -14.93 -2.13
N LEU A 28 -0.07 -13.82 -1.40
CA LEU A 28 0.43 -13.67 -0.03
C LEU A 28 -0.64 -13.94 1.03
N ILE A 29 -1.88 -13.53 0.76
CA ILE A 29 -2.99 -13.67 1.70
C ILE A 29 -3.67 -15.02 1.46
N VAL A 30 -3.34 -15.97 2.33
CA VAL A 30 -3.82 -17.36 2.26
C VAL A 30 -5.33 -17.43 2.48
N ASN A 31 -5.87 -16.63 3.40
CA ASN A 31 -7.29 -16.65 3.73
C ASN A 31 -8.06 -15.58 2.93
N LYS A 32 -8.99 -16.04 2.09
CA LYS A 32 -9.86 -15.18 1.26
C LYS A 32 -10.59 -14.08 2.04
N LYS A 33 -10.90 -14.31 3.32
CA LYS A 33 -11.57 -13.30 4.15
C LYS A 33 -10.76 -12.00 4.21
N PHE A 34 -9.44 -12.10 4.37
CA PHE A 34 -8.53 -10.95 4.48
C PHE A 34 -8.18 -10.33 3.13
N GLN A 35 -8.48 -11.01 2.02
CA GLN A 35 -8.35 -10.39 0.70
C GLN A 35 -9.37 -9.26 0.52
N SER A 36 -10.49 -9.29 1.25
CA SER A 36 -11.53 -8.26 1.22
C SER A 36 -11.01 -6.88 1.62
N ASP A 37 -10.00 -6.83 2.50
CA ASP A 37 -9.42 -5.56 2.99
C ASP A 37 -8.81 -4.77 1.82
N PHE A 38 -8.12 -5.46 0.91
CA PHE A 38 -7.61 -4.84 -0.32
C PHE A 38 -8.72 -4.26 -1.20
N TYR A 39 -9.81 -5.01 -1.43
CA TYR A 39 -10.88 -4.58 -2.34
C TYR A 39 -11.77 -3.48 -1.76
N LEU A 40 -12.00 -3.50 -0.45
CA LEU A 40 -12.92 -2.57 0.22
C LEU A 40 -12.22 -1.29 0.69
N HIS A 41 -10.97 -1.40 1.15
CA HIS A 41 -10.27 -0.30 1.79
C HIS A 41 -9.19 0.29 0.87
N ASP A 42 -8.22 -0.51 0.44
CA ASP A 42 -7.05 0.00 -0.29
C ASP A 42 -7.44 0.59 -1.65
N LEU A 43 -8.22 -0.16 -2.45
CA LEU A 43 -8.69 0.34 -3.75
C LEU A 43 -9.54 1.60 -3.60
N LYS A 44 -10.36 1.68 -2.54
CA LYS A 44 -11.21 2.85 -2.28
C LYS A 44 -10.39 4.07 -1.91
N ILE A 45 -9.35 3.91 -1.09
CA ILE A 45 -8.43 5.00 -0.73
C ILE A 45 -7.68 5.49 -1.97
N ILE A 46 -7.11 4.58 -2.76
CA ILE A 46 -6.36 4.95 -3.97
C ILE A 46 -7.26 5.72 -4.95
N GLN A 47 -8.47 5.22 -5.20
CA GLN A 47 -9.45 5.89 -6.08
C GLN A 47 -9.90 7.24 -5.54
N SER A 48 -10.02 7.40 -4.23
CA SER A 48 -10.45 8.66 -3.61
C SER A 48 -9.34 9.71 -3.56
N SER A 49 -8.07 9.28 -3.64
CA SER A 49 -6.90 10.16 -3.54
C SER A 49 -6.59 10.93 -4.82
N ASN A 50 -7.24 10.60 -5.96
CA ASN A 50 -6.95 11.19 -7.28
C ASN A 50 -5.47 11.09 -7.67
N GLY A 51 -4.84 9.95 -7.37
CA GLY A 51 -3.41 9.71 -7.65
C GLY A 51 -2.50 10.04 -6.45
N GLY A 52 -1.27 9.54 -6.51
CA GLY A 52 -0.29 9.68 -5.43
C GLY A 52 0.62 8.45 -5.28
N VAL A 53 1.59 8.60 -4.38
CA VAL A 53 2.54 7.55 -4.02
C VAL A 53 2.19 7.00 -2.64
N PHE A 54 2.08 5.68 -2.55
CA PHE A 54 1.69 4.97 -1.34
C PHE A 54 2.72 3.91 -0.97
N ALA A 55 2.99 3.74 0.31
CA ALA A 55 3.56 2.50 0.82
C ALA A 55 2.43 1.49 1.01
N TRP A 56 2.59 0.31 0.44
CA TRP A 56 1.61 -0.76 0.51
C TRP A 56 2.26 -2.00 1.11
N TYR A 57 1.90 -2.28 2.35
CA TYR A 57 2.36 -3.42 3.11
C TYR A 57 1.34 -4.55 2.99
N VAL A 58 1.81 -5.74 2.60
CA VAL A 58 0.97 -6.93 2.38
C VAL A 58 1.52 -8.07 3.22
N TYR A 59 0.66 -8.67 4.02
CA TYR A 59 0.99 -9.78 4.90
C TYR A 59 -0.11 -10.85 4.83
N ASP A 60 0.13 -12.02 5.41
CA ASP A 60 -0.79 -13.16 5.40
C ASP A 60 -2.24 -12.86 5.84
N CYS A 61 -2.42 -11.91 6.74
CA CYS A 61 -3.68 -11.56 7.37
C CYS A 61 -4.27 -10.22 6.87
N GLY A 62 -3.74 -9.63 5.80
CA GLY A 62 -4.34 -8.45 5.19
C GLY A 62 -3.34 -7.52 4.51
N THR A 63 -3.80 -6.29 4.29
CA THR A 63 -3.02 -5.23 3.66
C THR A 63 -3.11 -3.95 4.47
N HIS A 64 -2.08 -3.12 4.34
CA HIS A 64 -2.03 -1.81 4.95
C HIS A 64 -1.45 -0.81 3.95
N LEU A 65 -2.25 0.20 3.60
CA LEU A 65 -1.89 1.22 2.64
C LEU A 65 -1.66 2.56 3.36
N ILE A 66 -0.48 3.15 3.14
CA ILE A 66 -0.03 4.40 3.77
C ILE A 66 0.29 5.42 2.69
N PRO A 67 -0.39 6.58 2.66
CA PRO A 67 -0.03 7.69 1.80
C PRO A 67 1.36 8.25 2.15
N LEU A 68 2.27 8.35 1.18
CA LEU A 68 3.63 8.89 1.43
C LEU A 68 3.68 10.42 1.50
N ASN A 69 2.55 11.09 1.30
CA ASN A 69 2.42 12.52 1.56
C ASN A 69 2.39 12.84 3.07
N ASN A 70 2.19 11.82 3.93
CA ASN A 70 2.21 11.95 5.39
C ASN A 70 3.31 11.08 6.00
N LEU A 71 4.47 11.68 6.27
CA LEU A 71 5.61 10.95 6.85
C LEU A 71 5.39 10.53 8.31
N ASP A 72 4.50 11.19 9.05
CA ASP A 72 4.18 10.81 10.43
C ASP A 72 3.46 9.46 10.50
N GLU A 73 2.63 9.15 9.51
CA GLU A 73 1.99 7.83 9.38
C GLU A 73 3.01 6.73 9.09
N VAL A 74 4.04 7.02 8.28
CA VAL A 74 5.14 6.08 8.01
C VAL A 74 5.94 5.79 9.28
N ILE A 75 6.24 6.82 10.08
CA ILE A 75 6.95 6.67 11.37
C ILE A 75 6.10 5.86 12.35
N THR A 76 4.79 6.15 12.41
CA THR A 76 3.84 5.44 13.25
C THR A 76 3.76 3.96 12.85
N PHE A 77 3.66 3.66 11.55
CA PHE A 77 3.67 2.30 11.04
C PHE A 77 4.99 1.57 11.36
N GLN A 78 6.14 2.23 11.21
CA GLN A 78 7.42 1.64 11.55
C GLN A 78 7.49 1.28 13.04
N ARG A 79 7.06 2.18 13.92
CA ARG A 79 7.12 1.97 15.38
C ARG A 79 6.07 0.96 15.85
N ASP A 80 4.82 1.14 15.45
CA ASP A 80 3.70 0.42 16.06
C ASP A 80 3.42 -0.91 15.37
N TRP A 81 3.70 -1.02 14.08
CA TRP A 81 3.48 -2.23 13.30
C TRP A 81 4.76 -3.03 13.10
N LEU A 82 5.78 -2.46 12.45
CA LEU A 82 6.98 -3.23 12.11
C LEU A 82 7.76 -3.70 13.34
N GLN A 83 7.95 -2.84 14.35
CA GLN A 83 8.67 -3.23 15.56
C GLN A 83 7.86 -4.19 16.44
N SER A 84 6.54 -4.00 16.55
CA SER A 84 5.67 -4.91 17.32
C SER A 84 5.57 -6.29 16.66
N MET A 85 5.49 -6.33 15.33
CA MET A 85 5.45 -7.58 14.57
C MET A 85 6.78 -8.32 14.57
N ASN A 86 7.90 -7.65 14.78
CA ASN A 86 9.19 -8.33 14.87
C ASN A 86 9.24 -9.37 16.00
N ASN A 87 8.43 -9.17 17.06
CA ASN A 87 8.28 -10.12 18.16
C ASN A 87 7.25 -11.23 17.87
N LEU A 88 6.37 -11.04 16.88
CA LEU A 88 5.32 -11.98 16.50
C LEU A 88 5.64 -12.77 15.22
N ARG A 89 6.66 -12.35 14.46
CA ARG A 89 7.14 -13.05 13.27
C ARG A 89 7.84 -14.35 13.63
N ASP A 90 7.04 -15.41 13.75
CA ASP A 90 7.55 -16.77 13.59
C ASP A 90 8.16 -16.95 12.20
N LYS A 91 9.04 -17.95 12.05
CA LYS A 91 9.81 -18.25 10.82
C LYS A 91 8.97 -18.45 9.54
N HIS A 92 7.64 -18.51 9.64
CA HIS A 92 6.72 -18.74 8.53
C HIS A 92 5.92 -17.50 8.10
N TRP A 93 6.08 -16.36 8.76
CA TRP A 93 5.34 -15.15 8.37
C TRP A 93 5.94 -14.55 7.09
N ILE A 94 5.14 -14.55 6.01
CA ILE A 94 5.51 -13.95 4.73
C ILE A 94 4.76 -12.63 4.58
N ASP A 95 5.53 -11.56 4.46
CA ASP A 95 5.05 -10.20 4.27
C ASP A 95 6.01 -9.43 3.37
N ARG A 96 5.48 -8.41 2.70
CA ARG A 96 6.17 -7.63 1.69
C ARG A 96 5.71 -6.18 1.76
N LEU A 97 6.65 -5.27 1.51
CA LEU A 97 6.37 -3.85 1.37
C LEU A 97 6.62 -3.43 -0.06
N TYR A 98 5.70 -2.64 -0.60
CA TYR A 98 5.75 -2.08 -1.93
C TYR A 98 5.60 -0.56 -1.87
N VAL A 99 6.19 0.15 -2.82
CA VAL A 99 5.85 1.53 -3.16
C VAL A 99 4.98 1.47 -4.41
N CYS A 100 3.77 1.99 -4.29
CA CYS A 100 2.77 2.05 -5.34
C CYS A 100 2.68 3.51 -5.81
N ASP A 101 3.19 3.80 -7.00
CA ASP A 101 2.98 5.09 -7.67
C ASP A 101 1.80 4.95 -8.62
N THR A 102 0.66 5.48 -8.20
CA THR A 102 -0.60 5.38 -8.95
C THR A 102 -0.65 6.36 -10.12
N THR A 103 0.21 7.38 -10.13
CA THR A 103 0.33 8.35 -11.22
C THR A 103 1.16 7.78 -12.37
N GLN A 104 2.24 7.05 -12.05
CA GLN A 104 3.09 6.38 -13.04
C GLN A 104 2.60 4.96 -13.39
N GLY A 105 1.72 4.38 -12.58
CA GLY A 105 1.27 2.99 -12.74
C GLY A 105 2.34 1.97 -12.31
N GLU A 106 3.26 2.37 -11.43
CA GLU A 106 4.41 1.57 -11.04
C GLU A 106 4.25 0.94 -9.65
N LEU A 107 4.78 -0.28 -9.49
CA LEU A 107 4.86 -0.97 -8.22
C LEU A 107 6.28 -1.47 -7.99
N LYS A 108 6.96 -0.92 -6.96
CA LYS A 108 8.35 -1.24 -6.63
C LYS A 108 8.41 -1.96 -5.28
N ILE A 109 9.16 -3.05 -5.19
CA ILE A 109 9.36 -3.76 -3.92
C ILE A 109 10.40 -3.05 -3.04
N VAL A 110 10.07 -2.81 -1.78
CA VAL A 110 11.03 -2.30 -0.78
C VAL A 110 11.67 -3.49 -0.09
N LYS A 111 12.94 -3.75 -0.37
CA LYS A 111 13.68 -4.86 0.24
C LYS A 111 14.28 -4.43 1.58
N GLY A 112 14.26 -5.32 2.56
CA GLY A 112 14.94 -5.10 3.84
C GLY A 112 14.29 -4.06 4.76
N PHE A 113 13.01 -3.76 4.56
CA PHE A 113 12.26 -2.72 5.29
C PHE A 113 12.12 -2.92 6.79
N TYR A 114 12.51 -4.08 7.32
CA TYR A 114 12.58 -4.36 8.76
C TYR A 114 13.84 -3.79 9.42
N LYS A 115 14.81 -3.31 8.65
CA LYS A 115 16.11 -2.85 9.15
C LYS A 115 16.30 -1.38 8.82
N GLY A 116 16.66 -0.58 9.81
CA GLY A 116 17.01 0.85 9.61
C GLY A 116 15.81 1.78 9.58
N ASN A 117 15.97 2.94 8.95
CA ASN A 117 14.95 3.98 8.87
C ASN A 117 14.05 3.75 7.64
N LEU A 118 12.76 3.47 7.88
CA LEU A 118 11.80 3.16 6.82
C LEU A 118 11.54 4.38 5.91
N VAL A 119 11.52 5.58 6.50
CA VAL A 119 11.29 6.82 5.76
C VAL A 119 12.38 7.04 4.72
N GLU A 120 13.64 6.82 5.08
CA GLU A 120 14.77 6.97 4.15
C GLU A 120 14.73 5.93 3.03
N GLN A 121 14.37 4.69 3.36
CA GLN A 121 14.24 3.62 2.36
C GLN A 121 13.11 3.91 1.37
N LEU A 122 11.95 4.37 1.86
CA LEU A 122 10.85 4.76 1.00
C LEU A 122 11.24 5.91 0.08
N LYS A 123 11.94 6.94 0.59
CA LYS A 123 12.47 8.04 -0.22
C LYS A 123 13.46 7.59 -1.29
N SER A 124 14.23 6.53 -1.04
CA SER A 124 15.20 6.01 -2.02
C SER A 124 14.59 5.21 -3.18
N VAL A 125 13.33 4.79 -3.04
CA VAL A 125 12.62 3.95 -4.02
C VAL A 125 11.72 4.79 -4.95
N ILE A 126 11.35 6.00 -4.53
CA ILE A 126 10.55 6.97 -5.30
C ILE A 126 11.43 7.68 -6.33
#